data_AF-A0A7S2INK2-F1
#
_entry.id   AF-A0A7S2INK2-F1
#
_cell.length_a   1.000
_cell.length_b   1.000
_cell.length_c   1.000
_cell.angle_alpha   90.00
_cell.angle_beta   90.00
_cell.angle_gamma   90.00
#
_symmetry.space_group_name_H-M   'P 1'
#
loop_
_entity.id
_entity.type
_entity.pdbx_description
1 polymer ?
#
loop_
_entity_poly.entity_id
_entity_poly.type
_entity_poly.pdbx_seq_one_letter_code
_entity_poly.pdbx_strand_id
1 'polypeptide(L)'
;ARTCPVACGVCKSRCKDEREECPRWLAAGECESNAQFMFKYCAESCGVCTTQNGCIDQNQNQTQCKLWKSYGECENNAPFMLSQCSATCGLCKSVCSDQEQQCLAWAQAGECQANPSTMLRTCPASCGLCHEIEAAARSKDEL
;
A
#
# COMPACT_ATOMS: atom_id res chain seq x y z
N ALA A 1 -14.54 1.82 -8.12
CA ALA A 1 -13.45 1.51 -7.16
C ALA A 1 -13.90 1.89 -5.75
N ARG A 2 -14.13 0.93 -4.86
CA ARG A 2 -14.28 1.21 -3.43
C ARG A 2 -12.95 0.93 -2.77
N THR A 3 -12.12 1.97 -2.70
CA THR A 3 -10.86 1.97 -1.99
C THR A 3 -11.13 2.07 -0.50
N CYS A 4 -10.44 1.26 0.32
CA CYS A 4 -10.47 1.46 1.76
C CYS A 4 -10.04 2.91 2.07
N PRO A 5 -10.81 3.68 2.88
CA PRO A 5 -10.56 5.11 3.04
C PRO A 5 -9.29 5.36 3.86
N VAL A 6 -8.17 5.56 3.16
CA VAL A 6 -6.89 6.00 3.74
C VAL A 6 -7.07 7.35 4.46
N ALA A 7 -7.97 8.22 3.99
CA ALA A 7 -8.27 9.51 4.58
C ALA A 7 -8.79 9.42 6.03
N CYS A 8 -9.46 8.33 6.41
CA CYS A 8 -9.94 8.12 7.77
C CYS A 8 -8.86 7.51 8.70
N GLY A 9 -7.69 7.15 8.17
CA GLY A 9 -6.59 6.53 8.90
C GLY A 9 -6.77 5.04 9.18
N VAL A 10 -7.88 4.43 8.76
CA VAL A 10 -8.18 3.00 8.94
C VAL A 10 -7.23 2.12 8.12
N CYS A 11 -6.96 2.51 6.89
CA CYS A 11 -6.00 1.84 6.02
C CYS A 11 -4.77 2.71 5.80
N LYS A 12 -3.62 2.05 5.66
CA LYS A 12 -2.36 2.70 5.26
C LYS A 12 -1.98 2.31 3.84
N SER A 13 -1.44 3.29 3.11
CA SER A 13 -0.84 3.04 1.81
C SER A 13 0.51 2.36 2.01
N ARG A 14 0.65 1.13 1.50
CA ARG A 14 1.86 0.31 1.62
C ARG A 14 2.32 -0.14 0.24
N CYS A 15 3.62 -0.27 0.10
CA CYS A 15 4.24 -1.09 -0.93
C CYS A 15 4.97 -2.22 -0.22
N LYS A 16 5.22 -3.30 -0.95
CA LYS A 16 6.11 -4.37 -0.54
C LYS A 16 6.51 -5.14 -1.78
N ASP A 17 7.49 -6.01 -1.63
CA ASP A 17 7.78 -7.01 -2.64
C ASP A 17 6.60 -7.99 -2.81
N GLU A 18 6.31 -8.34 -4.06
CA GLU A 18 5.28 -9.30 -4.44
C GLU A 18 5.84 -10.70 -4.71
N ARG A 19 7.16 -10.83 -4.76
CA ARG A 19 7.86 -12.08 -5.09
C ARG A 19 8.85 -12.41 -3.98
N GLU A 20 8.90 -13.68 -3.61
CA GLU A 20 9.81 -14.16 -2.57
C GLU A 20 11.27 -14.12 -3.05
N GLU A 21 11.49 -14.11 -4.36
CA GLU A 21 12.81 -14.08 -5.00
C GLU A 21 13.43 -12.69 -5.08
N CYS A 22 12.70 -11.64 -4.71
CA CYS A 22 13.20 -10.26 -4.76
C CYS A 22 14.57 -10.06 -4.08
N PRO A 23 14.86 -10.65 -2.90
CA PRO A 23 16.20 -10.56 -2.30
C PRO A 23 17.30 -11.17 -3.17
N ARG A 24 17.01 -12.29 -3.85
CA ARG A 24 17.97 -12.95 -4.74
C ARG A 24 18.21 -12.13 -6.00
N TRP A 25 17.15 -11.57 -6.60
CA TRP A 25 17.24 -10.73 -7.78
C TRP A 25 17.93 -9.39 -7.49
N LEU A 26 17.68 -8.80 -6.31
CA LEU A 26 18.44 -7.65 -5.82
C LEU A 26 19.93 -7.97 -5.76
N ALA A 27 20.31 -9.08 -5.13
CA ALA A 27 21.71 -9.50 -5.05
C ALA A 27 22.35 -9.77 -6.42
N ALA A 28 21.55 -10.07 -7.43
CA ALA A 28 21.99 -10.28 -8.81
C ALA A 28 22.08 -8.99 -9.66
N GLY A 29 21.72 -7.82 -9.11
CA GLY A 29 21.74 -6.55 -9.84
C GLY A 29 20.59 -6.38 -10.85
N GLU A 30 19.45 -7.03 -10.57
CA GLU A 30 18.27 -6.94 -11.44
C GLU A 30 17.57 -5.57 -11.35
N CYS A 31 17.78 -4.81 -10.26
CA CYS A 31 17.22 -3.47 -10.12
C CYS A 31 17.77 -2.50 -11.19
N GLU A 32 18.98 -2.74 -11.69
CA GLU A 32 19.59 -2.00 -12.80
C GLU A 32 19.32 -2.67 -14.14
N SER A 33 19.49 -3.99 -14.21
CA SER A 33 19.45 -4.77 -15.46
C SER A 33 18.03 -5.02 -15.97
N ASN A 34 17.06 -5.04 -15.07
CA ASN A 34 15.64 -5.34 -15.33
C ASN A 34 14.73 -4.44 -14.48
N ALA A 35 15.07 -3.15 -14.44
CA ALA A 35 14.49 -2.16 -13.55
C ALA A 35 12.96 -2.08 -13.64
N GLN A 36 12.38 -2.15 -14.84
CA GLN A 36 10.93 -2.07 -15.02
C GLN A 36 10.18 -3.21 -14.31
N PHE A 37 10.67 -4.45 -14.46
CA PHE A 37 10.09 -5.60 -13.77
C PHE A 37 10.30 -5.49 -12.26
N MET A 38 11.54 -5.22 -11.88
CA MET A 38 11.93 -5.18 -10.48
C MET A 38 11.24 -4.05 -9.70
N PHE A 39 11.06 -2.87 -10.29
CA PHE A 39 10.39 -1.77 -9.61
C PHE A 39 8.89 -2.02 -9.43
N LYS A 40 8.30 -2.87 -10.27
CA LYS A 40 6.89 -3.24 -10.19
C LYS A 40 6.65 -4.35 -9.17
N TYR A 41 7.50 -5.37 -9.13
CA TYR A 41 7.28 -6.57 -8.32
C TYR A 41 8.19 -6.69 -7.10
N CYS A 42 9.27 -5.93 -7.05
CA CYS A 42 10.31 -5.94 -6.02
C CYS A 42 10.63 -4.50 -5.56
N ALA A 43 9.59 -3.68 -5.42
CA ALA A 43 9.70 -2.27 -5.13
C ALA A 43 10.41 -1.96 -3.80
N GLU A 44 10.23 -2.80 -2.78
CA GLU A 44 10.89 -2.62 -1.48
C GLU A 44 12.36 -3.03 -1.57
N SER A 45 12.65 -4.18 -2.17
CA SER A 45 14.03 -4.65 -2.42
C SER A 45 14.84 -3.64 -3.24
N CYS A 46 14.27 -3.06 -4.30
CA CYS A 46 14.95 -2.06 -5.12
C CYS A 46 14.90 -0.64 -4.54
N GLY A 47 14.38 -0.44 -3.33
CA GLY A 47 14.34 0.86 -2.67
C GLY A 47 13.43 1.90 -3.33
N VAL A 48 12.54 1.48 -4.23
CA VAL A 48 11.53 2.34 -4.88
C VAL A 48 10.63 2.99 -3.84
N CYS A 49 10.36 2.25 -2.77
CA CYS A 49 9.57 2.71 -1.66
C CYS A 49 10.11 2.13 -0.35
N THR A 50 9.83 2.81 0.75
CA THR A 50 10.26 2.37 2.09
C THR A 50 9.05 2.23 3.01
N THR A 51 9.10 1.25 3.88
CA THR A 51 8.04 0.97 4.87
C THR A 51 7.87 2.09 5.90
N GLN A 52 8.87 2.98 6.03
CA GLN A 52 8.95 4.06 7.02
C GLN A 52 8.00 5.24 6.71
N ASN A 53 7.90 5.67 5.44
CA ASN A 53 7.13 6.87 5.07
C ASN A 53 5.80 6.59 4.35
N GLY A 54 5.40 5.31 4.27
CA GLY A 54 4.24 4.91 3.50
C GLY A 54 4.48 4.99 1.99
N CYS A 55 3.60 4.37 1.22
CA CYS A 55 3.71 4.40 -0.24
C CYS A 55 3.01 5.65 -0.78
N ILE A 56 3.81 6.63 -1.20
CA ILE A 56 3.37 7.95 -1.66
C ILE A 56 4.12 8.36 -2.93
N ASP A 57 3.54 9.29 -3.69
CA ASP A 57 4.25 9.99 -4.74
C ASP A 57 5.33 10.89 -4.11
N GLN A 58 6.59 10.62 -4.42
CA GLN A 58 7.74 11.38 -3.94
C GLN A 58 7.89 12.73 -4.66
N ASN A 59 7.36 12.84 -5.88
CA ASN A 59 7.40 14.08 -6.64
C ASN A 59 6.58 15.16 -5.92
N GLN A 60 7.22 16.30 -5.64
CA GLN A 60 6.57 17.43 -4.96
C GLN A 60 5.42 18.04 -5.78
N ASN A 61 5.47 17.92 -7.11
CA ASN A 61 4.41 18.34 -8.01
C ASN A 61 3.46 17.17 -8.32
N GLN A 62 2.49 16.96 -7.42
CA GLN A 62 1.47 15.92 -7.54
C GLN A 62 0.64 16.01 -8.83
N THR A 63 0.54 17.19 -9.44
CA THR A 63 -0.14 17.37 -10.73
C THR A 63 0.63 16.73 -11.87
N GLN A 64 1.97 16.75 -11.82
CA GLN A 64 2.82 16.11 -12.84
C GLN A 64 2.65 14.60 -12.86
N CYS A 65 2.61 13.95 -11.69
CA CYS A 65 2.37 12.50 -11.63
C CYS A 65 1.07 12.11 -12.35
N LYS A 66 -0.02 12.85 -12.11
CA LYS A 66 -1.32 12.61 -12.78
C LYS A 66 -1.22 12.81 -14.29
N LEU A 67 -0.54 13.87 -14.73
CA LEU A 67 -0.37 14.18 -16.14
C LEU A 67 0.49 13.12 -16.85
N TRP A 68 1.65 12.77 -16.31
CA TRP A 68 2.52 11.73 -16.86
C TRP A 68 1.83 10.37 -16.91
N LYS A 69 1.06 10.02 -15.87
CA LYS A 69 0.21 8.84 -15.92
C LYS A 69 -0.78 8.89 -17.09
N SER A 70 -1.42 10.04 -17.34
CA SER A 70 -2.35 10.19 -18.46
C SER A 70 -1.67 10.04 -19.83
N TYR A 71 -0.36 10.28 -19.90
CA TYR A 71 0.47 10.05 -21.08
C TYR A 71 1.08 8.64 -21.16
N GLY A 72 0.77 7.73 -20.22
CA GLY A 72 1.26 6.35 -20.22
C GLY A 72 2.69 6.17 -19.72
N GLU A 73 3.22 7.16 -18.98
CA GLU A 73 4.60 7.11 -18.47
C GLU A 73 4.80 5.99 -17.42
N CYS A 74 3.73 5.53 -16.75
CA CYS A 74 3.84 4.41 -15.79
C CYS A 74 4.30 3.11 -16.46
N GLU A 75 4.06 2.95 -17.76
CA GLU A 75 4.48 1.81 -18.56
C GLU A 75 5.74 2.14 -19.40
N ASN A 76 5.77 3.33 -20.02
CA ASN A 76 6.84 3.72 -20.96
C ASN A 76 8.12 4.19 -20.24
N ASN A 77 7.99 4.71 -19.03
CA ASN A 77 9.08 5.22 -18.20
C ASN A 77 8.92 4.72 -16.76
N ALA A 78 8.60 3.44 -16.64
CA ALA A 78 8.23 2.80 -15.39
C ALA A 78 9.24 3.01 -14.26
N PRO A 79 10.58 2.89 -14.45
CA PRO A 79 11.51 3.07 -13.34
C PRO A 79 11.44 4.47 -12.69
N PHE A 80 11.36 5.52 -13.51
CA PHE A 80 11.17 6.88 -13.02
C PHE A 80 9.80 7.06 -12.37
N MET A 81 8.76 6.62 -13.06
CA MET A 81 7.39 6.83 -12.59
C MET A 81 7.05 6.04 -11.34
N LEU A 82 7.55 4.82 -11.20
CA LEU A 82 7.33 4.01 -10.00
C LEU A 82 8.12 4.54 -8.79
N SER A 83 9.28 5.16 -9.00
CA SER A 83 10.05 5.79 -7.91
C SER A 83 9.48 7.15 -7.50
N GLN A 84 9.08 7.99 -8.46
CA GLN A 84 8.62 9.36 -8.19
C GLN A 84 7.11 9.47 -7.97
N CYS A 85 6.34 8.58 -8.59
CA CYS A 85 4.89 8.63 -8.67
C CYS A 85 4.27 7.25 -8.31
N SER A 86 4.84 6.58 -7.29
CA SER A 86 4.47 5.22 -6.89
C SER A 86 2.97 5.05 -6.60
N ALA A 87 2.34 6.02 -5.95
CA ALA A 87 0.92 5.99 -5.62
C ALA A 87 0.06 6.24 -6.85
N THR A 88 0.42 7.23 -7.65
CA THR A 88 -0.31 7.55 -8.88
C THR A 88 -0.24 6.38 -9.87
N CYS A 89 0.92 5.74 -10.04
CA CYS A 89 1.06 4.56 -10.91
C CYS A 89 0.47 3.26 -10.34
N GLY A 90 -0.12 3.30 -9.14
CA GLY A 90 -0.82 2.16 -8.57
C GLY A 90 0.10 1.08 -8.00
N LEU A 91 1.37 1.40 -7.74
CA LEU A 91 2.28 0.52 -7.01
C LEU A 91 1.80 0.33 -5.56
N CYS A 92 1.20 1.37 -5.00
CA CYS A 92 0.72 1.38 -3.64
C CYS A 92 -0.60 0.62 -3.48
N LYS A 93 -0.65 -0.26 -2.47
CA LYS A 93 -1.86 -0.97 -2.04
C LYS A 93 -2.36 -0.40 -0.73
N SER A 94 -3.67 -0.22 -0.61
CA SER A 94 -4.31 0.11 0.67
C SER A 94 -4.42 -1.14 1.52
N VAL A 95 -3.70 -1.17 2.64
CA VAL A 95 -3.72 -2.29 3.58
C VAL A 95 -4.46 -1.88 4.85
N CYS A 96 -5.43 -2.69 5.25
CA CYS A 96 -6.07 -2.59 6.55
C CYS A 96 -5.31 -3.46 7.54
N SER A 97 -4.86 -2.86 8.64
CA SER A 97 -4.18 -3.59 9.71
C SER A 97 -4.32 -2.83 11.02
N ASP A 98 -4.09 -3.52 12.12
CA ASP A 98 -3.85 -2.85 13.39
C ASP A 98 -2.60 -1.97 13.32
N GLN A 99 -2.63 -0.87 14.06
CA GLN A 99 -1.59 0.15 14.10
C GLN A 99 -0.77 0.10 15.38
N GLU A 100 -1.26 -0.61 16.40
CA GLU A 100 -0.62 -0.76 17.70
C GLU A 100 -0.48 -2.23 18.07
N GLN A 101 0.60 -2.56 18.78
CA GLN A 101 0.86 -3.93 19.23
C GLN A 101 -0.17 -4.42 20.27
N GLN A 102 -0.78 -3.49 21.01
CA GLN A 102 -1.73 -3.79 22.09
C GLN A 102 -3.18 -3.99 21.60
N CYS A 103 -3.43 -3.87 20.29
CA CYS A 103 -4.78 -3.95 19.74
C CYS A 103 -5.54 -5.23 20.13
N LEU A 104 -4.86 -6.37 20.13
CA LEU A 104 -5.47 -7.64 20.55
C LEU A 104 -5.92 -7.59 22.02
N ALA A 105 -5.07 -7.07 22.91
CA ALA A 105 -5.37 -6.98 24.34
C ALA A 105 -6.51 -5.98 24.61
N TRP A 106 -6.51 -4.83 23.94
CA TRP A 106 -7.59 -3.85 24.06
C TRP A 106 -8.92 -4.39 23.53
N ALA A 107 -8.91 -5.09 22.39
CA ALA A 107 -10.12 -5.73 21.88
C ALA A 107 -10.67 -6.77 22.86
N GLN A 108 -9.81 -7.60 23.46
CA GLN A 108 -10.20 -8.54 24.51
C GLN A 108 -10.73 -7.87 25.78
N ALA A 109 -10.25 -6.67 26.10
CA ALA A 109 -10.75 -5.85 27.20
C ALA A 109 -12.10 -5.16 26.90
N GLY A 110 -12.66 -5.35 25.70
CA GLY A 110 -13.96 -4.76 25.32
C GLY A 110 -13.86 -3.33 24.78
N GLU A 111 -12.65 -2.86 24.44
CA GLU A 111 -12.44 -1.49 23.96
C GLU A 111 -13.12 -1.22 22.61
N CYS A 112 -13.35 -2.25 21.79
CA CYS A 112 -14.08 -2.10 20.54
C CYS A 112 -15.52 -1.60 20.75
N GLN A 113 -16.14 -1.91 21.90
CA GLN A 113 -17.49 -1.47 22.26
C GLN A 113 -17.46 -0.21 23.14
N ALA A 114 -16.50 -0.13 24.05
CA ALA A 114 -16.37 1.00 24.97
C ALA A 114 -15.85 2.27 24.26
N ASN A 115 -14.88 2.12 23.35
CA ASN A 115 -14.19 3.20 22.64
C ASN A 115 -14.12 2.95 21.12
N PRO A 116 -15.28 2.77 20.44
CA PRO A 116 -15.35 2.30 19.06
C PRO A 116 -14.64 3.24 18.08
N SER A 117 -14.79 4.56 18.23
CA SER A 117 -14.19 5.53 17.30
C SER A 117 -12.66 5.47 17.29
N THR A 118 -12.04 5.27 18.45
CA THR A 118 -10.59 5.15 18.60
C THR A 118 -10.13 3.78 18.11
N MET A 119 -10.80 2.73 18.56
CA MET A 119 -10.42 1.36 18.24
C MET A 119 -10.61 1.02 16.76
N LEU A 120 -11.65 1.53 16.09
CA LEU A 120 -11.82 1.30 14.65
C LEU A 120 -10.80 2.04 13.79
N ARG A 121 -10.13 3.07 14.31
CA ARG A 121 -9.03 3.75 13.59
C ARG A 121 -7.68 3.13 13.89
N THR A 122 -7.42 2.79 15.15
CA THR A 122 -6.13 2.28 15.61
C THR A 122 -6.02 0.77 15.48
N CYS A 123 -7.11 0.06 15.73
CA CYS A 123 -7.20 -1.40 15.81
C CYS A 123 -8.33 -1.98 14.92
N PRO A 124 -8.41 -1.59 13.63
CA PRO A 124 -9.49 -2.02 12.75
C PRO A 124 -9.51 -3.52 12.50
N ALA A 125 -8.36 -4.21 12.56
CA ALA A 125 -8.33 -5.66 12.35
C ALA A 125 -8.82 -6.39 13.60
N SER A 126 -8.30 -6.03 14.77
CA SER A 126 -8.72 -6.60 16.06
C SER A 126 -10.21 -6.38 16.35
N CYS A 127 -10.80 -5.26 15.89
CA CYS A 127 -12.24 -5.01 16.01
C CYS A 127 -13.08 -5.55 14.83
N GLY A 128 -12.48 -6.29 13.89
CA GLY A 128 -13.21 -6.96 12.80
C GLY A 128 -13.52 -6.11 11.56
N LEU A 129 -13.27 -4.80 11.59
CA LEU A 129 -13.53 -3.89 10.48
C LEU A 129 -12.77 -4.27 9.20
N CYS A 130 -11.50 -4.69 9.32
CA CYS A 130 -10.72 -5.08 8.13
C CYS A 130 -11.37 -6.25 7.38
N HIS A 131 -11.91 -7.24 8.10
CA HIS A 131 -12.59 -8.38 7.51
C HIS A 131 -13.87 -7.95 6.77
N GLU A 132 -14.63 -7.01 7.32
CA GLU A 132 -15.82 -6.44 6.67
C GLU A 132 -15.46 -5.70 5.38
N ILE A 133 -14.39 -4.91 5.39
CA ILE A 133 -13.89 -4.19 4.21
C ILE A 133 -13.50 -5.18 3.10
N GLU A 134 -12.78 -6.25 3.44
CA GLU A 134 -12.35 -7.28 2.48
C GLU A 134 -13.52 -8.12 1.96
N ALA A 135 -14.49 -8.47 2.80
CA ALA A 135 -15.71 -9.17 2.40
C ALA A 135 -16.57 -8.30 1.45
N ALA A 136 -16.64 -6.99 1.71
CA ALA A 136 -17.34 -6.05 0.85
C ALA A 136 -16.64 -5.83 -0.50
N ALA A 137 -15.31 -6.02 -0.58
CA ALA A 137 -14.56 -5.98 -1.84
C ALA A 137 -14.86 -7.21 -2.71
N ARG A 138 -14.85 -8.41 -2.11
CA ARG A 138 -15.06 -9.69 -2.82
C ARG A 138 -16.47 -9.87 -3.40
N SER A 139 -17.50 -9.37 -2.73
CA SER A 139 -18.91 -9.52 -3.15
C SER A 139 -19.32 -8.71 -4.39
N LYS A 140 -18.37 -8.05 -5.07
CA LYS A 140 -18.61 -7.18 -6.22
C LYS A 140 -17.81 -7.54 -7.47
N ASP A 141 -16.88 -8.49 -7.36
CA ASP A 141 -16.18 -9.06 -8.52
C ASP A 141 -17.04 -10.14 -9.22
N GLU A 142 -18.25 -10.42 -8.72
CA GLU A 142 -19.22 -11.38 -9.26
C GLU A 142 -20.39 -10.72 -10.06
N LEU A 143 -20.30 -9.43 -10.42
CA LEU A 143 -21.28 -8.74 -11.30
C LEU A 143 -20.64 -8.10 -12.53
#